data_AF-A0A7U9KZ13-F1
#
_entry.id   AF-A0A7U9KZ13-F1
#
_cell.length_a   1.000
_cell.length_b   1.000
_cell.length_c   1.000
_cell.angle_alpha   90.00
_cell.angle_beta   90.00
_cell.angle_gamma   90.00
#
_symmetry.space_group_name_H-M   'P 1'
#
loop_
_entity.id
_entity.type
_entity.pdbx_description
1 polymer ?
#
loop_
_entity_poly.entity_id
_entity_poly.type
_entity_poly.pdbx_seq_one_letter_code
_entity_poly.pdbx_strand_id
1 'polypeptide(L)'
;MNCLACTHPLDGPGRLCPGCTRGLDERLADLPRQYLLLGLAENLQRRRTGDRGPVAVVRDAPMPLSEAALTLRAEGGIVTVLEGWRRQMQAARGWGVPAEGGPYARRVRDAARGLRMSLEWIAAEWDDAGELAHGVQGLAARCRAVTEPADPAQRARLLGYCVAPYGDGSPCGGEVRLSHGEKVAGCRWCGCAYPSATWLGLHTAQPEHTGAAGAGAAA
;
A
#
# COMPACT_ATOMS: atom_id res chain seq x y z
N MET A 1 25.40 7.48 3.22
CA MET A 1 24.64 6.45 2.46
C MET A 1 23.16 6.67 2.74
N ASN A 2 22.28 6.35 1.80
CA ASN A 2 20.84 6.57 1.95
C ASN A 2 20.13 5.23 2.17
N CYS A 3 19.02 5.25 2.90
CA CYS A 3 18.14 4.10 3.07
C CYS A 3 17.61 3.65 1.71
N LEU A 4 17.74 2.36 1.40
CA LEU A 4 17.30 1.80 0.11
C LEU A 4 15.77 1.83 -0.09
N ALA A 5 14.99 1.99 0.99
CA ALA A 5 13.52 2.00 0.93
C ALA A 5 12.90 3.40 0.97
N CYS A 6 13.49 4.36 1.68
CA CYS A 6 12.90 5.69 1.87
C CYS A 6 13.82 6.85 1.51
N THR A 7 15.00 6.55 0.95
CA THR A 7 16.05 7.50 0.53
C THR A 7 16.56 8.46 1.62
N HIS A 8 16.11 8.30 2.87
CA HIS A 8 16.57 9.08 4.02
C HIS A 8 18.05 8.82 4.31
N PRO A 9 18.86 9.85 4.66
CA PRO A 9 20.25 9.65 5.02
C PRO A 9 20.39 8.73 6.25
N LEU A 10 21.42 7.88 6.22
CA LEU A 10 21.77 6.98 7.32
C LEU A 10 23.02 7.46 8.02
N ASP A 11 23.05 7.31 9.35
CA ASP A 11 24.20 7.63 10.20
C ASP A 11 25.34 6.60 10.11
N GLY A 12 25.15 5.50 9.37
CA GLY A 12 26.11 4.40 9.27
C GLY A 12 25.96 3.56 8.00
N PRO A 13 26.74 2.46 7.86
CA PRO A 13 26.80 1.63 6.64
C PRO A 13 25.58 0.71 6.40
N GLY A 14 24.45 0.97 7.05
CA GLY A 14 23.23 0.16 6.91
C GLY A 14 22.56 0.28 5.54
N ARG A 15 21.65 -0.65 5.26
CA ARG A 15 20.79 -0.67 4.05
C ARG A 15 19.42 -0.07 4.31
N LEU A 16 18.87 -0.28 5.51
CA LEU A 16 17.58 0.26 5.93
C LEU A 16 17.72 1.14 7.18
N CYS A 17 16.93 2.22 7.23
CA CYS A 17 16.83 3.04 8.45
C CYS A 17 15.99 2.33 9.52
N PRO A 18 16.16 2.69 10.82
CA PRO A 18 15.40 2.07 11.91
C PRO A 18 13.87 2.12 11.72
N GLY A 19 13.35 3.19 11.10
CA GLY A 19 11.94 3.33 10.79
C GLY A 19 11.45 2.33 9.74
N CYS A 20 12.20 2.17 8.65
CA CYS A 20 11.90 1.19 7.61
C CYS A 20 12.02 -0.24 8.13
N THR A 21 13.04 -0.54 8.94
CA THR A 21 13.22 -1.87 9.55
C THR A 21 12.05 -2.23 10.47
N ARG A 22 11.62 -1.29 11.34
CA ARG A 22 10.45 -1.50 12.21
C ARG A 22 9.17 -1.70 11.40
N GLY A 23 8.93 -0.83 10.43
CA GLY A 23 7.75 -0.95 9.58
C GLY A 23 7.74 -2.25 8.76
N LEU A 24 8.91 -2.76 8.37
CA LEU A 24 9.04 -4.06 7.72
C LEU A 24 8.69 -5.20 8.69
N ASP A 25 9.20 -5.16 9.93
CA ASP A 25 8.86 -6.14 10.97
C ASP A 25 7.37 -6.21 11.25
N GLU A 26 6.74 -5.05 11.47
CA GLU A 26 5.30 -4.94 11.76
C GLU A 26 4.45 -5.55 10.64
N ARG A 27 4.79 -5.28 9.38
CA ARG A 27 4.07 -5.83 8.22
C ARG A 27 4.29 -7.34 8.10
N LEU A 28 5.53 -7.81 8.26
CA LEU A 28 5.81 -9.24 8.26
C LEU A 28 5.09 -9.97 9.41
N ALA A 29 4.94 -9.33 10.56
CA ALA A 29 4.18 -9.88 11.69
C ALA A 29 2.66 -9.95 11.41
N ASP A 30 2.12 -8.97 10.69
CA ASP A 30 0.68 -8.87 10.37
C ASP A 30 0.25 -9.78 9.20
N LEU A 31 1.13 -10.03 8.22
CA LEU A 31 0.79 -10.78 7.00
C LEU A 31 0.16 -12.16 7.23
N PRO A 32 0.61 -12.99 8.20
CA PRO A 32 -0.06 -14.26 8.52
C PRO A 32 -1.51 -14.07 8.99
N ARG A 33 -1.79 -13.03 9.79
CA ARG A 33 -3.16 -12.68 10.20
C ARG A 33 -3.97 -12.22 8.99
N GLN A 34 -3.40 -11.37 8.15
CA GLN A 34 -4.06 -10.90 6.92
C GLN A 34 -4.42 -12.05 5.98
N TYR A 35 -3.57 -13.08 5.86
CA TYR A 35 -3.88 -14.29 5.08
C TYR A 35 -5.15 -15.00 5.57
N LEU A 36 -5.33 -15.13 6.88
CA LEU A 36 -6.52 -15.74 7.46
C LEU A 36 -7.76 -14.89 7.21
N LEU A 37 -7.64 -13.57 7.37
CA LEU A 37 -8.72 -12.62 7.08
C LEU A 37 -9.15 -12.65 5.60
N LEU A 38 -8.19 -12.82 4.69
CA LEU A 38 -8.51 -12.98 3.27
C LEU A 38 -9.37 -14.23 3.02
N GLY A 39 -9.13 -15.33 3.73
CA GLY A 39 -9.99 -16.52 3.62
C GLY A 39 -11.41 -16.34 4.16
N LEU A 40 -11.59 -15.44 5.13
CA LEU A 40 -12.92 -15.01 5.55
C LEU A 40 -13.56 -14.09 4.50
N ALA A 41 -12.76 -13.19 3.90
CA ALA A 41 -13.21 -12.24 2.88
C ALA A 41 -13.56 -12.89 1.53
N GLU A 42 -13.02 -14.07 1.22
CA GLU A 42 -13.41 -14.86 0.03
C GLU A 42 -14.92 -15.10 -0.02
N ASN A 43 -15.53 -15.40 1.13
CA ASN A 43 -16.95 -15.74 1.26
C ASN A 43 -17.85 -14.51 1.45
N LEU A 44 -17.27 -13.33 1.67
CA LEU A 44 -18.03 -12.10 1.91
C LEU A 44 -18.25 -11.36 0.60
N GLN A 45 -19.44 -11.52 0.01
CA GLN A 45 -19.90 -10.58 -1.01
C GLN A 45 -19.95 -9.19 -0.41
N ARG A 46 -19.20 -8.25 -1.00
CA ARG A 46 -19.47 -6.83 -0.82
C ARG A 46 -20.78 -6.53 -1.53
N ARG A 47 -21.89 -6.55 -0.80
CA ARG A 47 -23.08 -5.80 -1.20
C ARG A 47 -22.61 -4.36 -1.37
N ARG A 48 -22.56 -3.83 -2.60
CA ARG A 48 -22.31 -2.40 -2.84
C ARG A 48 -23.49 -1.62 -2.24
N THR A 49 -23.44 -1.32 -0.95
CA THR A 49 -24.31 -0.34 -0.30
C THR A 49 -23.88 1.04 -0.79
N GLY A 50 -24.35 1.43 -1.97
CA GLY A 50 -24.03 2.72 -2.55
C GLY A 50 -24.90 3.15 -3.72
N ASP A 51 -25.68 2.26 -4.34
CA ASP A 51 -26.48 2.61 -5.50
C ASP A 51 -27.98 2.56 -5.17
N ARG A 52 -28.54 3.72 -4.81
CA ARG A 52 -29.99 3.99 -4.84
C ARG A 52 -30.33 4.85 -6.08
N GLY A 53 -29.65 4.60 -7.20
CA GLY A 53 -30.05 5.08 -8.53
C GLY A 53 -30.99 4.09 -9.24
N PRO A 54 -31.66 4.50 -10.34
CA PRO A 54 -32.54 3.63 -11.09
C PRO A 54 -31.73 2.43 -11.61
N VAL A 55 -32.24 1.25 -11.28
CA VAL A 55 -31.62 -0.06 -11.50
C VAL A 55 -31.02 -0.18 -12.90
N ALA A 56 -29.70 -0.03 -13.02
CA ALA A 56 -28.99 -0.50 -14.19
C ALA A 56 -29.21 -2.02 -14.24
N VAL A 57 -29.79 -2.50 -15.33
CA VAL A 57 -30.02 -3.94 -15.56
C VAL A 57 -28.65 -4.60 -15.64
N VAL A 58 -28.18 -5.13 -14.51
CA VAL A 58 -26.95 -5.91 -14.44
C VAL A 58 -27.22 -7.20 -15.20
N ARG A 59 -26.72 -7.31 -16.44
CA ARG A 59 -26.93 -8.47 -17.32
C ARG A 59 -26.12 -9.70 -16.90
N ASP A 60 -25.05 -9.51 -16.14
CA ASP A 60 -24.20 -10.59 -15.62
C ASP A 60 -24.25 -10.63 -14.09
N ALA A 61 -24.62 -11.79 -13.52
CA ALA A 61 -24.66 -11.95 -12.08
C ALA A 61 -23.26 -11.63 -11.48
N PRO A 62 -23.15 -10.73 -10.49
CA PRO A 62 -21.87 -10.41 -9.88
C PRO A 62 -21.28 -11.68 -9.24
N MET A 63 -19.97 -11.90 -9.44
CA MET A 63 -19.30 -13.09 -8.95
C MET A 63 -19.55 -13.29 -7.44
N PRO A 64 -19.90 -14.50 -6.99
CA PRO A 64 -20.27 -14.76 -5.60
C PRO A 64 -19.11 -14.56 -4.61
N LEU A 65 -17.87 -14.62 -5.09
CA LEU A 65 -16.65 -14.56 -4.28
C LEU A 65 -15.82 -13.32 -4.64
N SER A 66 -15.04 -12.85 -3.68
CA SER A 66 -14.09 -11.76 -3.91
C SER A 66 -12.92 -12.21 -4.77
N GLU A 67 -12.87 -11.77 -6.03
CA GLU A 67 -11.75 -12.05 -6.95
C GLU A 67 -10.41 -11.64 -6.33
N ALA A 68 -10.33 -10.43 -5.77
CA ALA A 68 -9.12 -9.90 -5.18
C ALA A 68 -8.62 -10.75 -4.00
N ALA A 69 -9.53 -11.32 -3.21
CA ALA A 69 -9.15 -12.23 -2.13
C ALA A 69 -8.59 -13.55 -2.69
N LEU A 70 -9.26 -14.12 -3.69
CA LEU A 70 -8.82 -15.35 -4.36
C LEU A 70 -7.46 -15.16 -5.05
N THR A 71 -7.25 -14.08 -5.80
CA THR A 71 -5.97 -13.77 -6.45
C THR A 71 -4.83 -13.63 -5.42
N LEU A 72 -5.07 -12.97 -4.28
CA LEU A 72 -4.04 -12.82 -3.24
C LEU A 72 -3.71 -14.13 -2.52
N ARG A 73 -4.63 -15.09 -2.49
CA ARG A 73 -4.43 -16.41 -1.88
C ARG A 73 -4.00 -17.50 -2.85
N ALA A 74 -4.20 -17.29 -4.15
CA ALA A 74 -3.76 -18.17 -5.22
C ALA A 74 -2.23 -18.18 -5.39
N GLU A 75 -1.76 -19.03 -6.30
CA GLU A 75 -0.36 -19.07 -6.72
C GLU A 75 0.08 -17.73 -7.32
N GLY A 76 1.27 -17.25 -6.96
CA GLY A 76 1.71 -15.88 -7.25
C GLY A 76 1.22 -14.84 -6.24
N GLY A 77 0.36 -15.23 -5.30
CA GLY A 77 -0.12 -14.41 -4.19
C GLY A 77 0.87 -14.33 -3.02
N ILE A 78 0.33 -14.08 -1.82
CA ILE A 78 1.11 -13.84 -0.59
C ILE A 78 2.10 -14.95 -0.24
N VAL A 79 1.74 -16.21 -0.45
CA VAL A 79 2.60 -17.37 -0.16
C VAL A 79 3.84 -17.31 -1.05
N THR A 80 3.64 -17.29 -2.37
CA THR A 80 4.71 -17.32 -3.37
C THR A 80 5.64 -16.13 -3.24
N VAL A 81 5.09 -14.93 -2.97
CA VAL A 81 5.89 -13.71 -2.75
C VAL A 81 6.80 -13.85 -1.53
N LEU A 82 6.27 -14.27 -0.38
CA LEU A 82 7.07 -14.37 0.85
C LEU A 82 8.10 -15.51 0.79
N GLU A 83 7.76 -16.63 0.18
CA GLU A 83 8.70 -17.73 -0.03
C GLU A 83 9.81 -17.37 -1.02
N GLY A 84 9.48 -16.62 -2.07
CA GLY A 84 10.47 -16.08 -3.00
C GLY A 84 11.49 -15.18 -2.29
N TRP A 85 11.01 -14.24 -1.48
CA TRP A 85 11.88 -13.40 -0.65
C TRP A 85 12.73 -14.20 0.34
N ARG A 86 12.13 -15.19 1.01
CA ARG A 86 12.88 -16.05 1.94
C ARG A 86 13.95 -16.86 1.22
N ARG A 87 13.66 -17.41 0.04
CA ARG A 87 14.63 -18.13 -0.79
C ARG A 87 15.78 -17.22 -1.20
N GLN A 88 15.49 -16.01 -1.68
CA GLN A 88 16.52 -15.06 -2.08
C GLN A 88 17.41 -14.65 -0.91
N MET A 89 16.81 -14.32 0.24
CA MET A 89 17.53 -13.98 1.47
C MET A 89 18.44 -15.14 1.92
N GLN A 90 17.93 -16.38 1.91
CA GLN A 90 18.72 -17.55 2.30
C GLN A 90 19.86 -17.82 1.33
N ALA A 91 19.63 -17.67 0.03
CA ALA A 91 20.68 -17.78 -0.99
C ALA A 91 21.79 -16.73 -0.78
N ALA A 92 21.42 -15.47 -0.53
CA ALA A 92 22.38 -14.40 -0.23
C ALA A 92 23.21 -14.68 1.02
N ARG A 93 22.65 -15.41 1.99
CA ARG A 93 23.34 -15.81 3.23
C ARG A 93 24.12 -17.13 3.10
N GLY A 94 24.10 -17.78 1.94
CA GLY A 94 24.71 -19.09 1.73
C GLY A 94 24.00 -20.23 2.47
N TRP A 95 22.73 -20.05 2.85
CA TRP A 95 21.92 -21.08 3.48
C TRP A 95 21.26 -21.97 2.43
N GLY A 96 20.92 -23.20 2.82
CA GLY A 96 20.18 -24.12 1.97
C GLY A 96 18.75 -23.64 1.68
N VAL A 97 18.12 -24.22 0.65
CA VAL A 97 16.74 -23.89 0.25
C VAL A 97 15.78 -24.22 1.41
N PRO A 98 14.85 -23.32 1.77
CA PRO A 98 13.88 -23.60 2.82
C PRO A 98 12.97 -24.75 2.41
N ALA A 99 12.65 -25.64 3.35
CA ALA A 99 11.65 -26.67 3.12
C ALA A 99 10.28 -26.02 2.87
N GLU A 100 9.77 -26.19 1.65
CA GLU A 100 8.43 -25.74 1.26
C GLU A 100 7.47 -26.92 1.39
N GLY A 101 6.42 -26.79 2.20
CA GLY A 101 5.46 -27.87 2.38
C GLY A 101 4.41 -27.62 3.45
N GLY A 102 3.27 -28.28 3.29
CA GLY A 102 2.13 -28.21 4.20
C GLY A 102 1.13 -27.09 3.88
N PRO A 103 0.19 -26.81 4.80
CA PRO A 103 -0.90 -25.86 4.56
C PRO A 103 -0.38 -24.45 4.26
N TYR A 104 -1.01 -23.77 3.31
CA TYR A 104 -0.60 -22.41 2.89
C TYR A 104 -0.50 -21.41 4.05
N ALA A 105 -1.41 -21.45 5.03
CA ALA A 105 -1.34 -20.57 6.21
C ALA A 105 -0.03 -20.75 7.01
N ARG A 106 0.40 -22.02 7.16
CA ARG A 106 1.67 -22.35 7.80
C ARG A 106 2.85 -21.84 6.98
N ARG A 107 2.81 -22.01 5.66
CA ARG A 107 3.85 -21.53 4.74
C ARG A 107 4.06 -20.02 4.83
N VAL A 108 2.98 -19.23 4.80
CA VAL A 108 3.02 -17.76 5.01
C VAL A 108 3.68 -17.42 6.35
N ARG A 109 3.22 -18.06 7.44
CA ARG A 109 3.76 -17.82 8.78
C ARG A 109 5.24 -18.17 8.88
N ASP A 110 5.63 -19.32 8.36
CA ASP A 110 7.00 -19.82 8.45
C ASP A 110 7.93 -18.96 7.58
N ALA A 111 7.48 -18.52 6.39
CA ALA A 111 8.21 -17.58 5.54
C ALA A 111 8.40 -16.21 6.21
N ALA A 112 7.32 -15.61 6.70
CA ALA A 112 7.36 -14.34 7.42
C ALA A 112 8.25 -14.41 8.66
N ARG A 113 8.12 -15.47 9.48
CA ARG A 113 8.99 -15.69 10.64
C ARG A 113 10.46 -15.80 10.25
N GLY A 114 10.77 -16.54 9.18
CA GLY A 114 12.14 -16.69 8.68
C GLY A 114 12.79 -15.35 8.31
N LEU A 115 12.05 -14.49 7.60
CA LEU A 115 12.48 -13.14 7.26
C LEU A 115 12.66 -12.28 8.52
N ARG A 116 11.70 -12.32 9.46
CA ARG A 116 11.76 -11.56 10.72
C ARG A 116 12.97 -11.90 11.58
N MET A 117 13.30 -13.19 11.71
CA MET A 117 14.48 -13.63 12.46
C MET A 117 15.81 -13.16 11.85
N SER A 118 15.81 -12.76 10.57
CA SER A 118 17.00 -12.29 9.86
C SER A 118 17.00 -10.76 9.65
N LEU A 119 16.04 -10.02 10.24
CA LEU A 119 15.81 -8.61 9.94
C LEU A 119 17.00 -7.71 10.24
N GLU A 120 17.73 -7.97 11.33
CA GLU A 120 18.90 -7.19 11.70
C GLU A 120 19.96 -7.24 10.59
N TRP A 121 20.24 -8.43 10.08
CA TRP A 121 21.16 -8.63 8.97
C TRP A 121 20.62 -8.07 7.65
N ILE A 122 19.33 -8.27 7.37
CA ILE A 122 18.68 -7.69 6.19
C ILE A 122 18.87 -6.17 6.19
N ALA A 123 18.65 -5.52 7.34
CA ALA A 123 18.79 -4.08 7.47
C ALA A 123 20.23 -3.59 7.41
N ALA A 124 21.21 -4.41 7.78
CA ALA A 124 22.62 -4.04 7.83
C ALA A 124 23.38 -4.32 6.52
N GLU A 125 23.17 -5.48 5.91
CA GLU A 125 24.10 -6.05 4.94
C GLU A 125 23.46 -6.41 3.58
N TRP A 126 22.14 -6.67 3.54
CA TRP A 126 21.54 -7.21 2.32
C TRP A 126 21.18 -6.12 1.31
N ASP A 127 21.77 -6.20 0.11
CA ASP A 127 21.60 -5.20 -0.94
C ASP A 127 20.14 -5.11 -1.47
N ASP A 128 19.38 -6.21 -1.45
CA ASP A 128 17.98 -6.21 -1.91
C ASP A 128 16.97 -5.78 -0.82
N ALA A 129 17.45 -5.31 0.35
CA ALA A 129 16.57 -4.98 1.48
C ALA A 129 15.53 -3.89 1.16
N GLY A 130 15.87 -2.95 0.26
CA GLY A 130 14.94 -1.94 -0.23
C GLY A 130 13.79 -2.54 -1.05
N GLU A 131 14.10 -3.43 -1.98
CA GLU A 131 13.11 -4.12 -2.80
C GLU A 131 12.20 -5.01 -1.95
N LEU A 132 12.77 -5.73 -0.97
CA LEU A 132 11.98 -6.49 0.00
C LEU A 132 11.00 -5.56 0.73
N ALA A 133 11.48 -4.42 1.24
CA ALA A 133 10.65 -3.51 2.01
C ALA A 133 9.48 -2.97 1.18
N HIS A 134 9.73 -2.57 -0.07
CA HIS A 134 8.69 -2.13 -0.99
C HIS A 134 7.73 -3.26 -1.39
N GLY A 135 8.25 -4.45 -1.69
CA GLY A 135 7.46 -5.62 -2.03
C GLY A 135 6.50 -6.01 -0.91
N VAL A 136 6.99 -6.06 0.33
CA VAL A 136 6.18 -6.37 1.52
C VAL A 136 5.19 -5.25 1.83
N GLN A 137 5.57 -3.99 1.68
CA GLN A 137 4.65 -2.86 1.83
C GLN A 137 3.51 -2.91 0.82
N GLY A 138 3.82 -3.13 -0.46
CA GLY A 138 2.82 -3.26 -1.52
C GLY A 138 1.89 -4.45 -1.29
N LEU A 139 2.44 -5.60 -0.90
CA LEU A 139 1.66 -6.80 -0.56
C LEU A 139 0.71 -6.55 0.61
N ALA A 140 1.21 -6.00 1.72
CA ALA A 140 0.40 -5.69 2.90
C ALA A 140 -0.71 -4.68 2.58
N ALA A 141 -0.42 -3.66 1.75
CA ALA A 141 -1.42 -2.69 1.31
C ALA A 141 -2.53 -3.35 0.49
N ARG A 142 -2.19 -4.27 -0.44
CA ARG A 142 -3.21 -5.02 -1.20
C ARG A 142 -4.07 -5.91 -0.31
N CYS A 143 -3.47 -6.58 0.68
CA CYS A 143 -4.23 -7.38 1.64
C CYS A 143 -5.23 -6.52 2.43
N ARG A 144 -4.76 -5.40 3.00
CA ARG A 144 -5.61 -4.48 3.78
C ARG A 144 -6.72 -3.86 2.95
N ALA A 145 -6.48 -3.57 1.68
CA ALA A 145 -7.52 -3.05 0.79
C ALA A 145 -8.70 -4.01 0.63
N VAL A 146 -8.48 -5.32 0.80
CA VAL A 146 -9.53 -6.35 0.74
C VAL A 146 -10.15 -6.62 2.11
N THR A 147 -9.32 -6.74 3.16
CA THR A 147 -9.75 -7.16 4.51
C THR A 147 -10.31 -6.02 5.35
N GLU A 148 -9.75 -4.82 5.20
CA GLU A 148 -10.12 -3.59 5.91
C GLU A 148 -10.38 -2.47 4.89
N PRO A 149 -11.35 -2.67 3.98
CA PRO A 149 -11.59 -1.70 2.94
C PRO A 149 -12.13 -0.41 3.58
N ALA A 150 -11.30 0.64 3.55
CA ALA A 150 -11.66 1.96 4.05
C ALA A 150 -13.06 2.34 3.54
N ASP A 151 -13.93 2.77 4.47
CA ASP A 151 -15.22 3.35 4.13
C ASP A 151 -14.97 4.41 3.05
N PRO A 152 -15.66 4.35 1.88
CA PRO A 152 -15.54 5.40 0.87
C PRO A 152 -15.70 6.81 1.43
N ALA A 153 -16.50 6.98 2.50
CA ALA A 153 -16.65 8.24 3.20
C ALA A 153 -15.37 8.66 3.95
N GLN A 154 -14.58 7.71 4.43
CA GLN A 154 -13.36 7.92 5.22
C GLN A 154 -12.08 8.09 4.37
N ARG A 155 -12.14 7.90 3.05
CA ARG A 155 -10.98 8.06 2.17
C ARG A 155 -10.58 9.53 2.07
N ALA A 156 -9.28 9.79 2.15
CA ALA A 156 -8.76 11.11 1.89
C ALA A 156 -9.08 11.52 0.44
N ARG A 157 -9.75 12.66 0.27
CA ARG A 157 -10.12 13.19 -1.04
C ARG A 157 -8.98 14.00 -1.60
N LEU A 158 -8.56 13.69 -2.83
CA LEU A 158 -7.66 14.56 -3.58
C LEU A 158 -8.44 15.83 -3.96
N LEU A 159 -7.98 16.99 -3.49
CA LEU A 159 -8.58 18.28 -3.86
C LEU A 159 -7.88 18.89 -5.09
N GLY A 160 -6.63 18.50 -5.36
CA GLY A 160 -5.84 19.02 -6.47
C GLY A 160 -4.35 18.99 -6.15
N TYR A 161 -3.58 19.87 -6.78
CA TYR A 161 -2.12 19.97 -6.66
C TYR A 161 -1.69 21.28 -6.02
N CYS A 162 -0.60 21.27 -5.28
CA CYS A 162 -0.17 22.39 -4.47
C CYS A 162 0.29 23.55 -5.36
N VAL A 163 -0.29 24.73 -5.16
CA VAL A 163 0.08 25.98 -5.87
C VAL A 163 1.01 26.87 -5.05
N ALA A 164 1.47 26.39 -3.89
CA ALA A 164 2.42 27.13 -3.07
C ALA A 164 3.72 27.34 -3.85
N PRO A 165 4.28 28.57 -3.86
CA PRO A 165 5.53 28.84 -4.56
C PRO A 165 6.67 28.08 -3.89
N TYR A 166 7.42 27.36 -4.71
CA TYR A 166 8.70 26.76 -4.35
C TYR A 166 9.83 27.80 -4.57
N GLY A 167 11.03 27.54 -4.07
CA GLY A 167 12.11 28.56 -3.96
C GLY A 167 12.51 29.30 -5.25
N ASP A 168 12.10 28.82 -6.41
CA ASP A 168 12.30 29.40 -7.75
C ASP A 168 11.04 30.09 -8.34
N GLY A 169 9.96 30.20 -7.56
CA GLY A 169 8.66 30.73 -7.99
C GLY A 169 7.78 29.74 -8.73
N SER A 170 8.24 28.51 -8.97
CA SER A 170 7.42 27.44 -9.56
C SER A 170 6.40 26.90 -8.54
N PRO A 171 5.21 26.43 -8.96
CA PRO A 171 4.25 25.82 -8.05
C PRO A 171 4.79 24.49 -7.52
N CYS A 172 4.56 24.21 -6.24
CA CYS A 172 5.00 22.97 -5.61
C CYS A 172 4.48 21.71 -6.32
N GLY A 173 3.28 21.69 -6.89
CA GLY A 173 2.77 20.54 -7.66
C GLY A 173 2.50 19.26 -6.85
N GLY A 174 2.73 19.25 -5.52
CA GLY A 174 2.44 18.09 -4.67
C GLY A 174 0.94 17.87 -4.46
N GLU A 175 0.50 16.61 -4.35
CA GLU A 175 -0.91 16.32 -4.12
C GLU A 175 -1.44 16.91 -2.79
N VAL A 176 -2.54 17.66 -2.89
CA VAL A 176 -3.28 18.21 -1.76
C VAL A 176 -4.45 17.29 -1.44
N ARG A 177 -4.40 16.65 -0.28
CA ARG A 177 -5.42 15.68 0.16
C ARG A 177 -6.12 16.18 1.41
N LEU A 178 -7.43 15.96 1.48
CA LEU A 178 -8.28 16.22 2.64
C LEU A 178 -8.64 14.90 3.29
N SER A 179 -8.19 14.65 4.53
CA SER A 179 -8.60 13.44 5.26
C SER A 179 -10.03 13.59 5.78
N HIS A 180 -10.68 12.46 6.06
CA HIS A 180 -12.03 12.46 6.60
C HIS A 180 -12.12 13.17 7.96
N GLY A 181 -13.11 14.04 8.12
CA GLY A 181 -13.32 14.83 9.33
C GLY A 181 -12.41 16.05 9.47
N GLU A 182 -11.38 16.19 8.62
CA GLU A 182 -10.52 17.37 8.61
C GLU A 182 -11.20 18.51 7.84
N LYS A 183 -10.94 19.75 8.28
CA LYS A 183 -11.38 20.98 7.59
C LYS A 183 -10.24 21.68 6.83
N VAL A 184 -9.04 21.11 6.92
CA VAL A 184 -7.81 21.67 6.36
C VAL A 184 -7.17 20.58 5.53
N ALA A 185 -7.02 20.83 4.23
CA ALA A 185 -6.31 19.93 3.34
C ALA A 185 -4.82 20.24 3.37
N GLY A 186 -3.98 19.22 3.30
CA GLY A 186 -2.53 19.38 3.37
C GLY A 186 -1.85 18.90 2.10
N CYS A 187 -0.86 19.66 1.64
CA CYS A 187 0.14 19.13 0.72
C CYS A 187 1.14 18.27 1.50
N ARG A 188 1.26 16.97 1.16
CA ARG A 188 2.24 16.08 1.82
C ARG A 188 3.69 16.39 1.47
N TRP A 189 3.93 17.15 0.41
CA TRP A 189 5.28 17.44 -0.07
C TRP A 189 5.89 18.69 0.59
N CYS A 190 5.22 19.85 0.52
CA CYS A 190 5.72 21.10 1.13
C CYS A 190 5.07 21.44 2.49
N GLY A 191 4.07 20.66 2.93
CA GLY A 191 3.38 20.91 4.20
C GLY A 191 2.39 22.09 4.17
N CYS A 192 2.20 22.75 3.02
CA CYS A 192 1.25 23.86 2.90
C CYS A 192 -0.18 23.40 3.25
N ALA A 193 -0.82 24.16 4.12
CA ALA A 193 -2.17 23.92 4.60
C ALA A 193 -3.17 24.79 3.84
N TYR A 194 -4.25 24.17 3.38
CA TYR A 194 -5.34 24.79 2.65
C TYR A 194 -6.63 24.68 3.48
N PRO A 195 -6.97 25.70 4.29
CA PRO A 195 -8.26 25.78 4.97
C PRO A 195 -9.42 25.82 3.96
N SER A 196 -10.62 25.41 4.38
CA SER A 196 -11.81 25.35 3.51
C SER A 196 -12.09 26.62 2.71
N ALA A 197 -11.82 27.80 3.27
CA ALA A 197 -11.99 29.09 2.59
C ALA A 197 -11.08 29.27 1.35
N THR A 198 -9.95 28.56 1.29
CA THR A 198 -8.95 28.69 0.21
C THR A 198 -9.16 27.71 -0.94
N TRP A 199 -10.07 26.74 -0.80
CA TRP A 199 -10.24 25.66 -1.78
C TRP A 199 -10.73 26.14 -3.14
N LEU A 200 -11.58 27.17 -3.18
CA LEU A 200 -12.02 27.75 -4.44
C LEU A 200 -10.85 28.38 -5.20
N GLY A 201 -10.00 29.13 -4.49
CA GLY A 201 -8.78 29.73 -5.05
C GLY A 201 -7.80 28.67 -5.56
N LEU A 202 -7.65 27.57 -4.81
CA LEU A 202 -6.84 26.41 -5.22
C LEU A 202 -7.37 25.80 -6.53
N HIS A 203 -8.68 25.60 -6.65
CA HIS A 203 -9.30 25.04 -7.86
C HIS A 203 -9.14 25.96 -9.07
N THR A 204 -9.32 27.27 -8.90
CA THR A 204 -9.15 28.25 -9.99
C THR A 204 -7.71 28.35 -10.50
N ALA A 205 -6.73 28.04 -9.65
CA ALA A 205 -5.31 28.08 -9.99
C ALA A 205 -4.80 26.80 -10.70
N GLN A 206 -5.67 25.83 -10.98
CA GLN A 206 -5.33 24.53 -11.61
C GLN A 206 -6.09 24.26 -12.93
N PRO A 207 -6.06 25.16 -13.93
CA PRO A 207 -6.86 25.01 -15.15
C PRO A 207 -6.42 23.82 -16.03
N GLU A 208 -5.19 23.33 -15.90
CA GLU A 208 -4.62 22.27 -16.74
C GLU A 208 -4.92 20.83 -16.28
N HIS A 209 -5.57 20.64 -15.12
CA HIS A 209 -5.84 19.31 -14.54
C HIS A 209 -7.33 19.01 -14.33
N THR A 210 -8.21 19.93 -14.69
CA THR A 210 -9.68 19.77 -14.61
C THR A 210 -10.23 18.74 -15.61
N GLY A 211 -9.42 18.24 -16.55
CA GLY A 211 -9.82 17.25 -17.56
C GLY A 211 -9.89 15.79 -17.07
N ALA A 212 -9.28 15.42 -15.94
CA ALA A 212 -9.17 14.00 -15.53
C ALA A 212 -10.23 13.54 -14.51
N ALA A 213 -10.92 14.47 -13.82
CA ALA A 213 -11.93 14.12 -12.82
C ALA A 213 -13.35 13.92 -13.40
N GLY A 214 -13.55 14.20 -14.70
CA GLY A 214 -14.85 14.10 -15.39
C GLY A 214 -14.98 12.95 -16.38
N ALA A 215 -13.91 12.25 -16.78
CA ALA A 215 -13.95 11.20 -17.81
C ALA A 215 -14.16 9.78 -17.23
N GLY A 216 -14.97 9.67 -16.18
CA GLY A 216 -15.34 8.40 -15.53
C GLY A 216 -16.85 8.24 -15.35
N ALA A 217 -17.65 8.94 -16.15
CA ALA A 217 -19.09 8.76 -16.22
C ALA A 217 -19.56 8.94 -17.67
N ALA A 218 -20.17 7.88 -18.20
CA ALA A 218 -20.77 7.73 -19.54
C ALA A 218 -19.81 7.39 -20.70
N ALA A 219 -19.50 6.10 -20.82
CA ALA A 219 -19.62 5.34 -22.07
C ALA A 219 -20.04 3.91 -21.73
#